data_AF-A0A0Q7TCG4-F1
#
_entry.id   AF-A0A0Q7TCG4-F1
#
_cell.length_a   1.000
_cell.length_b   1.000
_cell.length_c   1.000
_cell.angle_alpha   90.00
_cell.angle_beta   90.00
_cell.angle_gamma   90.00
#
_symmetry.space_group_name_H-M   'P 1'
#
loop_
_entity.id
_entity.type
_entity.pdbx_description
1 polymer ?
#
loop_
_entity_poly.entity_id
_entity_poly.type
_entity_poly.pdbx_seq_one_letter_code
_entity_poly.pdbx_strand_id
1 'polypeptide(L)'
;MPSFEIPDGPTTVALKKEGGFHKGNAVFGVTNKTEEGLTARFSVQVQGDGKPEWYQVQGEPERPVAAGENQTVTVVAKIPAATPPGQHRIKLRVTNVNDPDNDSTDSTAATVTVPAAGPAAPPVKKPFPWWILAVAGGVLVLVIGVIIAIVAMSGGSKVPDVVGQPYAEAVKALDKAGYTAVKRADKEAGDKPPETVLDQSPAAKTKAKKTDTILLTVAAPAPVVKEEPKEEPKEEMVEIPAEANCDPAVGACIDGFVWRDAGANDRVCVTPESRYLAALENRQAGARRNPNGGPYGPDTCLMGYVWRDGFANDHVCVSGERRTVVAQENAAGPSRSRACRPSMIVPKSKLNSPAG
;
A
#
# COMPACT_ATOMS: atom_id res chain seq x y z
N MET A 1 -47.48 17.56 -23.85
CA MET A 1 -46.34 18.49 -24.02
C MET A 1 -45.91 18.90 -22.62
N PRO A 2 -44.61 19.03 -22.34
CA PRO A 2 -44.17 19.41 -21.01
C PRO A 2 -44.67 20.81 -20.66
N SER A 3 -45.14 20.97 -19.42
CA SER A 3 -45.69 22.22 -18.88
C SER A 3 -44.61 23.28 -18.72
N PHE A 4 -43.37 22.85 -18.51
CA PHE A 4 -42.21 23.74 -18.37
C PHE A 4 -41.34 23.75 -19.64
N GLU A 5 -40.69 24.89 -19.88
CA GLU A 5 -39.66 25.05 -20.89
C GLU A 5 -38.42 25.67 -20.28
N ILE A 6 -37.25 25.26 -20.77
CA ILE A 6 -35.95 25.80 -20.35
C ILE A 6 -35.26 26.34 -21.62
N PRO A 7 -35.67 27.51 -22.13
CA PRO A 7 -35.20 28.01 -23.42
C PRO A 7 -33.73 28.44 -23.37
N ASP A 8 -33.30 28.94 -22.21
CA ASP A 8 -31.98 29.53 -22.01
C ASP A 8 -31.21 28.83 -20.87
N GLY A 9 -29.97 28.45 -21.15
CA GLY A 9 -29.05 27.92 -20.16
C GLY A 9 -27.60 28.11 -20.59
N PRO A 10 -26.64 28.11 -19.65
CA PRO A 10 -25.24 28.28 -19.99
C PRO A 10 -24.75 27.05 -20.75
N THR A 11 -23.94 27.27 -21.78
CA THR A 11 -23.27 26.17 -22.49
C THR A 11 -22.04 25.67 -21.73
N THR A 12 -21.48 26.49 -20.84
CA THR A 12 -20.33 26.18 -20.00
C THR A 12 -20.49 26.71 -18.58
N VAL A 13 -19.93 26.01 -17.59
CA VAL A 13 -19.91 26.46 -16.19
C VAL A 13 -18.47 26.78 -15.82
N ALA A 14 -18.19 28.08 -15.62
CA ALA A 14 -16.88 28.53 -15.21
C ALA A 14 -16.65 28.21 -13.73
N LEU A 15 -15.56 27.49 -13.44
CA LEU A 15 -15.15 27.15 -12.08
C LEU A 15 -13.97 28.02 -11.64
N LYS A 16 -14.05 28.56 -10.42
CA LYS A 16 -12.98 29.29 -9.75
C LYS A 16 -12.53 28.52 -8.51
N LYS A 17 -11.22 28.38 -8.30
CA LYS A 17 -10.68 27.79 -7.08
C LYS A 17 -10.91 28.75 -5.91
N GLU A 18 -11.59 28.29 -4.88
CA GLU A 18 -11.86 29.02 -3.65
C GLU A 18 -11.67 28.06 -2.46
N GLY A 19 -10.56 28.24 -1.74
CA GLY A 19 -10.15 27.33 -0.68
C GLY A 19 -9.95 25.89 -1.20
N GLY A 20 -10.59 24.93 -0.54
CA GLY A 20 -10.55 23.50 -0.88
C GLY A 20 -11.49 23.06 -2.00
N PHE A 21 -12.15 24.01 -2.70
CA PHE A 21 -13.14 23.69 -3.73
C PHE A 21 -12.95 24.51 -5.00
N HIS A 22 -13.35 23.95 -6.13
CA HIS A 22 -13.69 24.66 -7.35
C HIS A 22 -15.19 25.00 -7.32
N LYS A 23 -15.52 26.29 -7.25
CA LYS A 23 -16.91 26.77 -7.22
C LYS A 23 -17.29 27.50 -8.50
N GLY A 24 -18.54 27.37 -8.90
CA GLY A 24 -19.11 28.08 -10.04
C GLY A 24 -20.63 28.08 -9.97
N ASN A 25 -21.27 28.96 -10.74
CA ASN A 25 -22.72 29.05 -10.80
C ASN A 25 -23.18 28.88 -12.24
N ALA A 26 -24.29 28.18 -12.44
CA ALA A 26 -24.98 28.04 -13.72
C ALA A 26 -26.42 28.54 -13.54
N VAL A 27 -26.84 29.52 -14.34
CA VAL A 27 -28.15 30.16 -14.20
C VAL A 27 -29.03 29.78 -15.39
N PHE A 28 -30.17 29.16 -15.12
CA PHE A 28 -31.13 28.72 -16.12
C PHE A 28 -32.42 29.56 -16.01
N GLY A 29 -33.06 29.84 -17.14
CA GLY A 29 -34.41 30.39 -17.19
C GLY A 29 -35.42 29.28 -17.37
N VAL A 30 -36.44 29.21 -16.51
CA VAL A 30 -37.48 28.18 -16.56
C VAL A 30 -38.85 28.85 -16.68
N THR A 31 -39.52 28.62 -17.80
CA THR A 31 -40.83 29.19 -18.08
C THR A 31 -41.93 28.16 -17.86
N ASN A 32 -42.95 28.50 -17.06
CA ASN A 32 -44.20 27.76 -17.02
C ASN A 32 -45.08 28.19 -18.21
N LYS A 33 -45.40 27.27 -19.11
CA LYS A 33 -46.18 27.53 -20.33
C LYS A 33 -47.68 27.36 -20.15
N THR A 34 -48.12 26.97 -18.97
CA THR A 34 -49.54 26.76 -18.68
C THR A 34 -50.20 28.07 -18.24
N GLU A 35 -51.53 28.09 -18.31
CA GLU A 35 -52.35 29.22 -17.82
C GLU A 35 -52.57 29.18 -16.29
N GLU A 36 -52.02 28.16 -15.62
CA GLU A 36 -52.15 27.94 -14.19
C GLU A 36 -50.79 27.95 -13.48
N GLY A 37 -50.77 28.30 -12.20
CA GLY A 37 -49.56 28.19 -11.38
C GLY A 37 -49.28 26.72 -11.04
N LEU A 38 -48.05 26.26 -11.25
CA LEU A 38 -47.65 24.88 -10.99
C LEU A 38 -46.52 24.83 -9.96
N THR A 39 -46.41 23.72 -9.23
CA THR A 39 -45.25 23.47 -8.37
C THR A 39 -44.20 22.70 -9.16
N ALA A 40 -43.04 23.32 -9.32
CA ALA A 40 -41.91 22.76 -10.04
C ALA A 40 -40.87 22.19 -9.06
N ARG A 41 -40.38 20.98 -9.34
CA ARG A 41 -39.19 20.39 -8.71
C ARG A 41 -37.99 20.59 -9.63
N PHE A 42 -36.97 21.28 -9.13
CA PHE A 42 -35.70 21.53 -9.79
C PHE A 42 -34.66 20.50 -9.33
N SER A 43 -34.05 19.80 -10.28
CA SER A 43 -32.97 18.85 -9.99
C SER A 43 -31.85 18.94 -11.03
N VAL A 44 -30.63 18.56 -10.63
CA VAL A 44 -29.48 18.58 -11.53
C VAL A 44 -29.21 17.16 -12.02
N GLN A 45 -29.24 16.97 -13.33
CA GLN A 45 -28.89 15.71 -13.98
C GLN A 45 -27.42 15.78 -14.39
N VAL A 46 -26.60 14.89 -13.83
CA VAL A 46 -25.16 14.85 -14.10
C VAL A 46 -24.85 13.72 -15.09
N GLN A 47 -23.98 14.00 -16.06
CA GLN A 47 -23.55 13.05 -17.08
C GLN A 47 -22.02 12.96 -17.14
N GLY A 48 -21.49 11.75 -17.26
CA GLY A 48 -20.05 11.47 -17.24
C GLY A 48 -19.54 11.27 -15.80
N ASP A 49 -18.28 11.65 -15.55
CA ASP A 49 -17.60 11.42 -14.26
C ASP A 49 -17.97 12.43 -13.17
N GLY A 50 -18.92 13.32 -13.46
CA GLY A 50 -19.44 14.27 -12.49
C GLY A 50 -20.26 13.57 -11.41
N LYS A 51 -20.21 14.08 -10.18
CA LYS A 51 -21.05 13.55 -9.09
C LYS A 51 -22.22 14.46 -8.75
N PRO A 52 -23.43 13.93 -8.49
CA PRO A 52 -24.61 14.73 -8.13
C PRO A 52 -24.40 15.63 -6.91
N GLU A 53 -23.69 15.15 -5.89
CA GLU A 53 -23.42 15.89 -4.65
C GLU A 53 -22.56 17.14 -4.84
N TRP A 54 -21.93 17.32 -6.01
CA TRP A 54 -21.19 18.53 -6.34
C TRP A 54 -22.10 19.70 -6.71
N TYR A 55 -23.40 19.46 -6.89
CA TYR A 55 -24.34 20.45 -7.39
C TYR A 55 -25.52 20.64 -6.46
N GLN A 56 -25.91 21.89 -6.31
CA GLN A 56 -27.05 22.26 -5.49
C GLN A 56 -27.87 23.34 -6.20
N VAL A 57 -29.18 23.15 -6.26
CA VAL A 57 -30.09 24.22 -6.68
C VAL A 57 -30.16 25.24 -5.54
N GLN A 58 -29.99 26.52 -5.85
CA GLN A 58 -30.06 27.59 -4.86
C GLN A 58 -31.51 27.86 -4.45
N GLY A 59 -31.77 27.80 -3.15
CA GLY A 59 -33.11 27.96 -2.57
C GLY A 59 -33.84 26.62 -2.44
N GLU A 60 -35.16 26.69 -2.28
CA GLU A 60 -36.01 25.50 -2.21
C GLU A 60 -36.02 24.77 -3.57
N PRO A 61 -35.75 23.45 -3.61
CA PRO A 61 -35.77 22.67 -4.84
C PRO A 61 -37.19 22.44 -5.36
N GLU A 62 -38.20 22.59 -4.51
CA GLU A 62 -39.62 22.58 -4.89
C GLU A 62 -40.23 23.94 -4.58
N ARG A 63 -40.76 24.59 -5.61
CA ARG A 63 -41.36 25.92 -5.45
C ARG A 63 -42.42 26.19 -6.52
N PRO A 64 -43.43 27.03 -6.21
CA PRO A 64 -44.41 27.44 -7.19
C PRO A 64 -43.77 28.31 -8.28
N VAL A 65 -44.29 28.15 -9.50
CA VAL A 65 -43.99 28.97 -10.67
C VAL A 65 -45.34 29.42 -11.24
N ALA A 66 -45.61 30.71 -11.24
CA ALA A 66 -46.88 31.24 -11.72
C ALA A 66 -47.08 30.96 -13.22
N ALA A 67 -48.32 31.05 -13.67
CA ALA A 67 -48.66 30.93 -15.09
C ALA A 67 -47.87 31.93 -15.93
N GLY A 68 -47.20 31.45 -16.99
CA GLY A 68 -46.38 32.30 -17.86
C GLY A 68 -45.09 32.86 -17.22
N GLU A 69 -44.81 32.57 -15.95
CA GLU A 69 -43.63 33.10 -15.26
C GLU A 69 -42.35 32.43 -15.78
N ASN A 70 -41.33 33.25 -16.08
CA ASN A 70 -39.97 32.78 -16.33
C ASN A 70 -39.13 32.95 -15.06
N GLN A 71 -38.94 31.85 -14.33
CA GLN A 71 -38.22 31.81 -13.08
C GLN A 71 -36.74 31.54 -13.30
N THR A 72 -35.88 32.29 -12.61
CA THR A 72 -34.42 32.06 -12.64
C THR A 72 -34.01 30.99 -11.62
N VAL A 73 -33.25 30.00 -12.07
CA VAL A 73 -32.76 28.88 -11.28
C VAL A 73 -31.25 28.86 -11.30
N THR A 74 -30.62 29.10 -10.16
CA THR A 74 -29.17 29.05 -10.02
C THR A 74 -28.73 27.70 -9.49
N VAL A 75 -27.91 26.97 -10.25
CA VAL A 75 -27.22 25.77 -9.82
C VAL A 75 -25.82 26.15 -9.36
N VAL A 76 -25.53 25.90 -8.09
CA VAL A 76 -24.22 26.12 -7.48
C VAL A 76 -23.41 24.83 -7.60
N ALA A 77 -22.24 24.92 -8.25
CA ALA A 77 -21.25 23.87 -8.30
C ALA A 77 -20.23 24.05 -7.17
N LYS A 78 -19.95 22.99 -6.42
CA LYS A 78 -18.94 22.91 -5.37
C LYS A 78 -18.17 21.59 -5.51
N ILE A 79 -17.14 21.61 -6.33
CA ILE A 79 -16.33 20.43 -6.66
C ILE A 79 -15.07 20.44 -5.79
N PRO A 80 -14.66 19.34 -5.14
CA PRO A 80 -13.41 19.29 -4.37
C PRO A 80 -12.19 19.69 -5.22
N ALA A 81 -11.26 20.47 -4.64
CA ALA A 81 -10.05 20.91 -5.35
C ALA A 81 -9.05 19.77 -5.63
N ALA A 82 -9.23 18.61 -4.99
CA ALA A 82 -8.46 17.40 -5.24
C ALA A 82 -9.01 16.56 -6.40
N THR A 83 -10.16 16.93 -6.98
CA THR A 83 -10.75 16.21 -8.10
C THR A 83 -9.81 16.25 -9.31
N PRO A 84 -9.53 15.11 -9.96
CA PRO A 84 -8.70 15.09 -11.17
C PRO A 84 -9.25 16.01 -12.26
N PRO A 85 -8.38 16.63 -13.09
CA PRO A 85 -8.86 17.39 -14.24
C PRO A 85 -9.68 16.52 -15.18
N GLY A 86 -10.76 17.11 -15.70
CA GLY A 86 -11.68 16.43 -16.58
C GLY A 86 -12.83 17.32 -16.99
N GLN A 87 -13.69 16.79 -17.86
CA GLN A 87 -14.93 17.43 -18.27
C GLN A 87 -16.11 16.49 -18.02
N HIS A 88 -17.21 17.07 -17.56
CA HIS A 88 -18.49 16.40 -17.43
C HIS A 88 -19.60 17.38 -17.77
N ARG A 89 -20.82 16.87 -17.90
CA ARG A 89 -21.97 17.66 -18.33
C ARG A 89 -23.06 17.67 -17.27
N ILE A 90 -23.78 18.78 -17.19
CA ILE A 90 -24.97 18.90 -16.35
C ILE A 90 -26.16 19.39 -17.16
N LYS A 91 -27.35 18.95 -16.79
CA LYS A 91 -28.63 19.51 -17.26
C LYS A 91 -29.46 19.90 -16.05
N LEU A 92 -30.20 21.01 -16.15
CA LEU A 92 -31.28 21.28 -15.21
C LEU A 92 -32.51 20.49 -15.66
N ARG A 93 -33.09 19.72 -14.74
CA ARG A 93 -34.38 19.08 -14.92
C ARG A 93 -35.43 19.81 -14.11
N VAL A 94 -36.55 20.11 -14.76
CA VAL A 94 -37.74 20.67 -14.13
C VAL A 94 -38.85 19.64 -14.27
N THR A 95 -39.46 19.28 -13.15
CA THR A 95 -40.52 18.26 -13.10
C THR A 95 -41.75 18.86 -12.43
N ASN A 96 -42.92 18.68 -13.02
CA ASN A 96 -44.18 19.03 -12.38
C ASN A 96 -44.43 18.07 -11.20
N VAL A 97 -44.56 18.62 -10.01
CA VAL A 97 -44.74 17.80 -8.79
C VAL A 97 -46.07 17.02 -8.83
N ASN A 98 -47.07 17.51 -9.56
CA ASN A 98 -48.37 16.85 -9.67
C ASN A 98 -48.41 15.71 -10.71
N ASP A 99 -47.46 15.66 -11.65
CA ASP A 99 -47.34 14.60 -12.65
C ASP A 99 -45.85 14.32 -12.97
N PRO A 100 -45.09 13.77 -12.00
CA PRO A 100 -43.64 13.68 -12.11
C PRO A 100 -43.15 12.68 -13.15
N ASP A 101 -43.98 11.70 -13.51
CA ASP A 101 -43.61 10.64 -14.45
C ASP A 101 -43.74 11.06 -15.91
N ASN A 102 -44.68 11.96 -16.22
CA ASN A 102 -44.98 12.36 -17.61
C ASN A 102 -44.61 13.81 -17.93
N ASP A 103 -44.50 14.68 -16.93
CA ASP A 103 -44.30 16.12 -17.12
C ASP A 103 -42.96 16.58 -16.55
N SER A 104 -41.90 16.22 -17.27
CA SER A 104 -40.53 16.63 -16.98
C SER A 104 -39.83 17.14 -18.23
N THR A 105 -38.97 18.13 -18.07
CA THR A 105 -38.13 18.68 -19.15
C THR A 105 -36.71 18.92 -18.68
N ASP A 106 -35.76 18.59 -19.53
CA ASP A 106 -34.33 18.78 -19.32
C ASP A 106 -33.81 19.93 -20.18
N SER A 107 -32.90 20.72 -19.63
CA SER A 107 -32.19 21.77 -20.35
C SER A 107 -31.21 21.18 -21.38
N THR A 108 -30.67 22.04 -22.24
CA THR A 108 -29.43 21.74 -22.95
C THR A 108 -28.30 21.48 -21.93
N ALA A 109 -27.36 20.61 -22.29
CA ALA A 109 -26.24 20.25 -21.43
C ALA A 109 -25.21 21.37 -21.33
N ALA A 110 -24.93 21.84 -20.12
CA ALA A 110 -23.82 22.71 -19.81
C ALA A 110 -22.55 21.88 -19.54
N THR A 111 -21.42 22.26 -20.15
CA THR A 111 -20.14 21.58 -19.91
C THR A 111 -19.42 22.19 -18.72
N VAL A 112 -19.00 21.35 -17.78
CA VAL A 112 -18.24 21.73 -16.60
C VAL A 112 -16.81 21.24 -16.76
N THR A 113 -15.85 22.16 -16.73
CA THR A 113 -14.42 21.84 -16.90
C THR A 113 -13.70 21.98 -15.57
N VAL A 114 -13.25 20.88 -15.00
CA VAL A 114 -12.38 20.87 -13.81
C VAL A 114 -10.96 21.23 -14.27
N PRO A 115 -10.39 22.35 -13.83
CA PRO A 115 -9.08 22.78 -14.29
C PRO A 115 -8.00 21.81 -13.83
N ALA A 116 -6.99 21.59 -14.67
CA ALA A 116 -5.77 20.87 -14.26
C ALA A 116 -5.18 21.56 -13.03
N ALA A 117 -4.98 20.76 -11.96
CA ALA A 117 -4.18 21.19 -10.84
C ALA A 117 -2.84 21.67 -11.42
N GLY A 118 -2.55 22.97 -11.26
CA GLY A 118 -1.27 23.53 -11.68
C GLY A 118 -0.12 22.67 -11.14
N PRO A 119 0.99 22.54 -11.86
CA PRO A 119 2.04 21.59 -11.52
C PRO A 119 2.44 21.77 -10.06
N ALA A 120 2.25 20.71 -9.26
CA ALA A 120 2.74 20.68 -7.89
C ALA A 120 4.24 21.00 -7.93
N ALA A 121 4.67 21.97 -7.12
CA ALA A 121 6.08 22.29 -7.01
C ALA A 121 6.86 21.00 -6.71
N PRO A 122 7.89 20.66 -7.51
CA PRO A 122 8.60 19.40 -7.35
C PRO A 122 9.28 19.37 -5.97
N PRO A 123 9.35 18.20 -5.30
CA PRO A 123 10.11 18.07 -4.06
C PRO A 123 11.60 18.34 -4.35
N VAL A 124 12.20 19.28 -3.61
CA VAL A 124 13.61 19.64 -3.72
C VAL A 124 14.47 18.43 -3.35
N LYS A 125 15.18 17.84 -4.33
CA LYS A 125 16.17 16.77 -4.09
C LYS A 125 17.48 17.39 -3.57
N LYS A 126 18.00 16.89 -2.45
CA LYS A 126 19.36 17.22 -1.94
C LYS A 126 20.43 16.46 -2.76
N PRO A 127 21.58 17.07 -3.10
CA PRO A 127 22.59 16.43 -3.93
C PRO A 127 23.42 15.43 -3.15
N PHE A 128 23.63 14.27 -3.77
CA PHE A 128 24.46 13.16 -3.27
C PHE A 128 25.96 13.44 -3.56
N PRO A 129 26.90 13.17 -2.63
CA PRO A 129 28.28 13.68 -2.73
C PRO A 129 29.23 12.75 -3.52
N TRP A 130 29.78 13.27 -4.62
CA TRP A 130 30.49 12.54 -5.70
C TRP A 130 31.96 12.15 -5.43
N TRP A 131 32.55 12.57 -4.32
CA TRP A 131 33.97 12.33 -3.98
C TRP A 131 34.31 10.84 -3.73
N ILE A 132 33.31 10.00 -3.49
CA ILE A 132 33.49 8.57 -3.20
C ILE A 132 34.00 7.78 -4.43
N LEU A 133 33.72 8.25 -5.65
CA LEU A 133 34.12 7.54 -6.89
C LEU A 133 35.56 7.84 -7.34
N ALA A 134 36.19 8.91 -6.85
CA ALA A 134 37.56 9.27 -7.25
C ALA A 134 38.64 8.43 -6.55
N VAL A 135 38.35 7.87 -5.36
CA VAL A 135 39.32 7.12 -4.55
C VAL A 135 39.48 5.67 -5.03
N ALA A 136 38.44 5.07 -5.62
CA ALA A 136 38.45 3.68 -6.05
C ALA A 136 39.25 3.41 -7.33
N GLY A 137 39.40 4.40 -8.22
CA GLY A 137 40.08 4.22 -9.51
C GLY A 137 41.62 4.15 -9.44
N GLY A 138 42.23 4.81 -8.45
CA GLY A 138 43.70 4.92 -8.35
C GLY A 138 44.41 3.63 -7.90
N VAL A 139 43.73 2.77 -7.15
CA VAL A 139 44.33 1.58 -6.54
C VAL A 139 44.47 0.42 -7.54
N LEU A 140 43.62 0.37 -8.56
CA LEU A 140 43.56 -0.76 -9.50
C LEU A 140 44.73 -0.77 -10.52
N VAL A 141 45.26 0.41 -10.88
CA VAL A 141 46.31 0.55 -11.91
C VAL A 141 47.71 0.16 -11.39
N LEU A 142 47.97 0.31 -10.09
CA LEU A 142 49.26 -0.03 -9.49
C LEU A 142 49.48 -1.55 -9.32
N VAL A 143 48.41 -2.33 -9.17
CA VAL A 143 48.50 -3.78 -8.95
C VAL A 143 48.83 -4.54 -10.24
N ILE A 144 48.39 -4.04 -11.39
CA ILE A 144 48.57 -4.72 -12.70
C ILE A 144 50.03 -4.60 -13.19
N GLY A 145 50.72 -3.50 -12.90
CA GLY A 145 52.10 -3.27 -13.35
C GLY A 145 53.15 -4.17 -12.68
N VAL A 146 52.89 -4.63 -11.45
CA VAL A 146 53.86 -5.43 -10.68
C VAL A 146 53.87 -6.91 -11.12
N ILE A 147 52.75 -7.41 -11.65
CA ILE A 147 52.59 -8.82 -12.01
C ILE A 147 53.36 -9.19 -13.29
N ILE A 148 53.53 -8.25 -14.23
CA ILE A 148 54.18 -8.50 -15.52
C ILE A 148 55.71 -8.63 -15.40
N ALA A 149 56.33 -8.05 -14.36
CA ALA A 149 57.79 -8.03 -14.20
C ALA A 149 58.40 -9.34 -13.67
N ILE A 150 57.61 -10.26 -13.09
CA ILE A 150 58.13 -11.39 -12.30
C ILE A 150 58.29 -12.69 -13.13
N VAL A 151 57.71 -12.78 -14.33
CA VAL A 151 57.62 -14.05 -15.09
C VAL A 151 58.89 -14.38 -15.90
N ALA A 152 59.90 -13.52 -15.94
CA ALA A 152 60.99 -13.62 -16.93
C ALA A 152 62.22 -14.50 -16.58
N MET A 153 62.39 -15.07 -15.37
CA MET A 153 63.64 -15.81 -15.05
C MET A 153 63.44 -16.94 -14.03
N SER A 154 63.62 -18.21 -14.41
CA SER A 154 64.13 -19.22 -13.45
C SER A 154 64.64 -20.50 -14.12
N GLY A 155 65.98 -20.57 -14.24
CA GLY A 155 66.69 -21.83 -14.01
C GLY A 155 66.44 -22.30 -12.58
N GLY A 156 66.53 -23.61 -12.34
CA GLY A 156 66.06 -24.26 -11.10
C GLY A 156 66.44 -23.52 -9.81
N SER A 157 65.42 -23.21 -9.02
CA SER A 157 65.50 -22.46 -7.76
C SER A 157 66.06 -23.35 -6.64
N LYS A 158 66.56 -22.73 -5.56
CA LYS A 158 66.91 -23.45 -4.33
C LYS A 158 65.62 -23.76 -3.56
N VAL A 159 65.52 -24.95 -2.95
CA VAL A 159 64.38 -25.32 -2.11
C VAL A 159 64.27 -24.32 -0.95
N PRO A 160 63.12 -23.64 -0.76
CA PRO A 160 62.91 -22.73 0.36
C PRO A 160 63.09 -23.42 1.72
N ASP A 161 63.50 -22.64 2.73
CA ASP A 161 63.54 -23.09 4.12
C ASP A 161 62.17 -22.85 4.77
N VAL A 162 61.45 -23.92 5.05
CA VAL A 162 60.11 -23.89 5.64
C VAL A 162 60.07 -24.59 7.00
N VAL A 163 61.22 -25.02 7.52
CA VAL A 163 61.31 -25.59 8.88
C VAL A 163 60.97 -24.49 9.91
N GLY A 164 60.10 -24.82 10.86
CA GLY A 164 59.59 -23.90 11.87
C GLY A 164 58.38 -23.07 11.44
N GLN A 165 57.94 -23.17 10.18
CA GLN A 165 56.70 -22.54 9.72
C GLN A 165 55.48 -23.44 9.97
N PRO A 166 54.26 -22.88 10.08
CA PRO A 166 53.04 -23.66 9.99
C PRO A 166 52.97 -24.40 8.65
N TYR A 167 52.52 -25.66 8.65
CA TYR A 167 52.44 -26.51 7.45
C TYR A 167 51.70 -25.83 6.30
N ALA A 168 50.60 -25.14 6.58
CA ALA A 168 49.84 -24.40 5.57
C ALA A 168 50.62 -23.24 4.93
N GLU A 169 51.50 -22.58 5.67
CA GLU A 169 52.36 -21.50 5.14
C GLU A 169 53.57 -22.09 4.40
N ALA A 170 54.14 -23.18 4.93
CA ALA A 170 55.21 -23.93 4.30
C ALA A 170 54.82 -24.43 2.89
N VAL A 171 53.63 -25.01 2.74
CA VAL A 171 53.11 -25.47 1.44
C VAL A 171 52.97 -24.29 0.46
N LYS A 172 52.47 -23.14 0.91
CA LYS A 172 52.37 -21.93 0.07
C LYS A 172 53.73 -21.39 -0.34
N ALA A 173 54.71 -21.43 0.56
CA ALA A 173 56.07 -20.99 0.28
C ALA A 173 56.77 -21.90 -0.75
N LEU A 174 56.55 -23.21 -0.66
CA LEU A 174 57.04 -24.20 -1.64
C LEU A 174 56.35 -24.05 -3.00
N ASP A 175 55.03 -23.87 -3.02
CA ASP A 175 54.24 -23.64 -4.22
C ASP A 175 54.68 -22.36 -4.97
N LYS A 176 54.87 -21.26 -4.23
CA LYS A 176 55.40 -20.00 -4.78
C LYS A 176 56.80 -20.15 -5.37
N ALA A 177 57.59 -21.09 -4.86
CA ALA A 177 58.92 -21.42 -5.39
C ALA A 177 58.89 -22.46 -6.53
N GLY A 178 57.70 -22.97 -6.87
CA GLY A 178 57.46 -23.91 -7.97
C GLY A 178 57.62 -25.40 -7.59
N TYR A 179 57.57 -25.74 -6.29
CA TYR A 179 57.59 -27.12 -5.79
C TYR A 179 56.16 -27.55 -5.41
N THR A 180 55.45 -28.18 -6.34
CA THR A 180 54.04 -28.53 -6.18
C THR A 180 53.82 -29.93 -5.59
N ALA A 181 54.83 -30.80 -5.64
CA ALA A 181 54.77 -32.16 -5.12
C ALA A 181 55.19 -32.19 -3.64
N VAL A 182 54.29 -31.83 -2.72
CA VAL A 182 54.57 -31.86 -1.27
C VAL A 182 53.91 -33.07 -0.61
N LYS A 183 54.68 -33.86 0.14
CA LYS A 183 54.19 -34.94 1.00
C LYS A 183 54.34 -34.56 2.47
N ARG A 184 53.44 -35.06 3.31
CA ARG A 184 53.43 -34.86 4.75
C ARG A 184 53.75 -36.17 5.46
N ALA A 185 54.60 -36.10 6.47
CA ALA A 185 54.78 -37.12 7.49
C ALA A 185 54.54 -36.49 8.87
N ASP A 186 53.83 -37.17 9.74
CA ASP A 186 53.57 -36.66 11.09
C ASP A 186 54.56 -37.29 12.08
N LYS A 187 55.08 -36.48 13.00
CA LYS A 187 55.93 -36.91 14.11
C LYS A 187 55.48 -36.20 15.39
N GLU A 188 55.56 -36.90 16.52
CA GLU A 188 55.13 -36.35 17.81
C GLU A 188 55.72 -34.95 18.05
N ALA A 189 54.84 -33.99 18.28
CA ALA A 189 55.21 -32.66 18.72
C ALA A 189 55.75 -32.79 20.15
N GLY A 190 57.06 -32.65 20.33
CA GLY A 190 57.64 -32.40 21.64
C GLY A 190 57.24 -31.00 22.13
N ASP A 191 58.21 -30.12 22.39
CA ASP A 191 57.95 -28.75 22.86
C ASP A 191 57.48 -27.76 21.76
N LYS A 192 57.20 -28.23 20.54
CA LYS A 192 56.82 -27.36 19.41
C LYS A 192 55.30 -27.35 19.18
N PRO A 193 54.71 -26.22 18.74
CA PRO A 193 53.28 -26.15 18.45
C PRO A 193 52.86 -27.17 17.38
N PRO A 194 51.67 -27.80 17.50
CA PRO A 194 51.12 -28.66 16.45
C PRO A 194 51.03 -27.94 15.10
N GLU A 195 51.05 -28.71 14.01
CA GLU A 195 51.07 -28.21 12.62
C GLU A 195 52.33 -27.42 12.23
N THR A 196 53.37 -27.41 13.07
CA THR A 196 54.67 -26.81 12.73
C THR A 196 55.55 -27.79 11.95
N VAL A 197 56.17 -27.35 10.85
CA VAL A 197 57.16 -28.16 10.12
C VAL A 197 58.41 -28.35 10.99
N LEU A 198 58.71 -29.60 11.30
CA LEU A 198 59.86 -30.03 12.10
C LEU A 198 61.11 -30.24 11.26
N ASP A 199 60.92 -30.77 10.04
CA ASP A 199 61.99 -31.11 9.13
C ASP A 199 61.49 -31.08 7.67
N GLN A 200 62.41 -30.91 6.73
CA GLN A 200 62.12 -30.95 5.30
C GLN A 200 63.18 -31.72 4.53
N SER A 201 62.74 -32.48 3.51
CA SER A 201 63.62 -33.21 2.60
C SER A 201 63.15 -33.05 1.15
N PRO A 202 64.01 -32.63 0.19
CA PRO A 202 65.40 -32.20 0.36
C PRO A 202 65.59 -31.02 1.31
N ALA A 203 66.76 -30.96 1.95
CA ALA A 203 67.07 -29.94 2.94
C ALA A 203 67.00 -28.52 2.34
N ALA A 204 66.70 -27.55 3.19
CA ALA A 204 66.61 -26.15 2.79
C ALA A 204 67.84 -25.68 2.01
N LYS A 205 67.61 -24.82 1.02
CA LYS A 205 68.62 -24.18 0.18
C LYS A 205 69.41 -25.13 -0.73
N THR A 206 69.08 -26.43 -0.74
CA THR A 206 69.63 -27.39 -1.71
C THR A 206 68.98 -27.21 -3.08
N LYS A 207 69.67 -27.66 -4.14
CA LYS A 207 69.12 -27.64 -5.50
C LYS A 207 68.28 -28.91 -5.70
N ALA A 208 66.98 -28.76 -5.83
CA ALA A 208 66.07 -29.83 -6.23
C ALA A 208 65.32 -29.42 -7.50
N LYS A 209 64.95 -30.39 -8.34
CA LYS A 209 64.13 -30.14 -9.51
C LYS A 209 62.72 -29.79 -9.05
N LYS A 210 62.01 -28.94 -9.81
CA LYS A 210 60.62 -28.54 -9.49
C LYS A 210 59.63 -29.72 -9.47
N THR A 211 60.00 -30.85 -10.09
CA THR A 211 59.24 -32.10 -10.11
C THR A 211 59.56 -33.03 -8.93
N ASP A 212 60.60 -32.74 -8.15
CA ASP A 212 60.99 -33.59 -7.02
C ASP A 212 59.98 -33.44 -5.88
N THR A 213 59.69 -34.55 -5.21
CA THR A 213 58.75 -34.55 -4.08
C THR A 213 59.42 -34.01 -2.82
N ILE A 214 58.88 -32.93 -2.25
CA ILE A 214 59.32 -32.38 -0.97
C ILE A 214 58.55 -33.06 0.16
N LEU A 215 59.23 -33.80 1.03
CA LEU A 215 58.66 -34.37 2.25
C LEU A 215 58.82 -33.39 3.41
N LEU A 216 57.70 -32.97 3.99
CA LEU A 216 57.66 -32.18 5.21
C LEU A 216 57.26 -33.07 6.38
N THR A 217 58.10 -33.09 7.41
CA THR A 217 57.76 -33.72 8.68
C THR A 217 57.09 -32.68 9.56
N VAL A 218 55.86 -32.92 9.99
CA VAL A 218 55.01 -31.96 10.72
C VAL A 218 54.77 -32.45 12.14
N ALA A 219 54.76 -31.51 13.08
CA ALA A 219 54.48 -31.75 14.49
C ALA A 219 53.00 -32.16 14.64
N ALA A 220 52.77 -33.45 14.95
CA ALA A 220 51.43 -33.96 15.18
C ALA A 220 50.90 -33.44 16.53
N PRO A 221 49.64 -33.02 16.64
CA PRO A 221 49.06 -32.66 17.93
C PRO A 221 49.12 -33.85 18.90
N ALA A 222 49.45 -33.60 20.16
CA ALA A 222 49.27 -34.59 21.22
C ALA A 222 47.80 -35.07 21.23
N PRO A 223 47.51 -36.34 21.56
CA PRO A 223 46.14 -36.84 21.57
C PRO A 223 45.29 -36.05 22.58
N VAL A 224 44.45 -35.15 22.08
CA VAL A 224 43.64 -34.25 22.90
C VAL A 224 42.43 -35.03 23.43
N VAL A 225 42.33 -35.11 24.75
CA VAL A 225 41.13 -35.51 25.49
C VAL A 225 39.98 -34.59 25.07
N LYS A 226 38.83 -35.19 24.74
CA LYS A 226 37.61 -34.50 24.29
C LYS A 226 37.23 -33.37 25.24
N GLU A 227 37.40 -32.12 24.80
CA GLU A 227 36.70 -30.97 25.37
C GLU A 227 35.41 -30.72 24.57
N GLU A 228 34.31 -30.55 25.31
CA GLU A 228 32.97 -30.33 24.80
C GLU A 228 32.84 -29.01 24.01
N PRO A 229 31.92 -28.91 23.03
CA PRO A 229 31.77 -27.71 22.22
C PRO A 229 31.25 -26.53 23.05
N LYS A 230 31.97 -25.41 22.95
CA LYS A 230 31.54 -24.09 23.45
C LYS A 230 30.24 -23.68 22.75
N GLU A 231 29.13 -23.62 23.50
CA GLU A 231 27.85 -23.10 23.02
C GLU A 231 28.00 -21.68 22.46
N GLU A 232 27.59 -21.49 21.21
CA GLU A 232 27.27 -20.15 20.68
C GLU A 232 26.12 -19.54 21.48
N PRO A 233 26.08 -18.20 21.70
CA PRO A 233 24.98 -17.58 22.40
C PRO A 233 23.70 -17.76 21.57
N LYS A 234 22.75 -18.55 22.08
CA LYS A 234 21.42 -18.72 21.47
C LYS A 234 20.80 -17.33 21.30
N GLU A 235 20.65 -16.90 20.06
CA GLU A 235 20.04 -15.59 19.74
C GLU A 235 18.61 -15.57 20.30
N GLU A 236 18.32 -14.60 21.16
CA GLU A 236 17.02 -14.48 21.82
C GLU A 236 15.95 -14.15 20.77
N MET A 237 15.04 -15.09 20.55
CA MET A 237 13.89 -14.92 19.67
C MET A 237 12.76 -14.21 20.43
N VAL A 238 12.22 -13.16 19.83
CA VAL A 238 11.10 -12.39 20.40
C VAL A 238 9.88 -12.57 19.52
N GLU A 239 8.74 -12.88 20.13
CA GLU A 239 7.45 -12.91 19.45
C GLU A 239 6.90 -11.47 19.33
N ILE A 240 6.67 -11.03 18.10
CA ILE A 240 5.90 -9.82 17.81
C ILE A 240 4.44 -10.24 17.70
N PRO A 241 3.55 -9.73 18.58
CA PRO A 241 2.15 -10.13 18.55
C PRO A 241 1.47 -9.70 17.25
N ALA A 242 0.43 -10.44 16.88
CA ALA A 242 -0.47 -10.09 15.79
C ALA A 242 -1.06 -8.69 15.99
N GLU A 243 -1.46 -8.06 14.89
CA GLU A 243 -2.03 -6.71 14.92
C GLU A 243 -3.26 -6.61 15.84
N ALA A 244 -3.24 -5.66 16.77
CA ALA A 244 -4.38 -5.38 17.63
C ALA A 244 -5.54 -4.77 16.82
N ASN A 245 -6.79 -5.08 17.21
CA ASN A 245 -8.01 -4.60 16.53
C ASN A 245 -8.14 -5.06 15.06
N CYS A 246 -7.63 -6.24 14.75
CA CYS A 246 -7.81 -6.88 13.45
C CYS A 246 -8.56 -8.21 13.64
N ASP A 247 -9.58 -8.45 12.81
CA ASP A 247 -10.33 -9.71 12.84
C ASP A 247 -9.61 -10.72 11.94
N PRO A 248 -9.14 -11.88 12.42
CA PRO A 248 -8.38 -12.81 11.59
C PRO A 248 -9.19 -13.42 10.43
N ALA A 249 -10.53 -13.43 10.49
CA ALA A 249 -11.38 -13.95 9.41
C ALA A 249 -11.68 -12.89 8.34
N VAL A 250 -11.70 -11.61 8.70
CA VAL A 250 -12.13 -10.51 7.80
C VAL A 250 -11.02 -9.53 7.47
N GLY A 251 -10.13 -9.24 8.42
CA GLY A 251 -9.07 -8.26 8.32
C GLY A 251 -9.33 -6.98 9.12
N ALA A 252 -8.54 -5.96 8.82
CA ALA A 252 -8.71 -4.60 9.33
C ALA A 252 -9.29 -3.71 8.23
N CYS A 253 -10.16 -2.77 8.59
CA CYS A 253 -10.61 -1.78 7.61
C CYS A 253 -9.45 -0.87 7.20
N ILE A 254 -9.40 -0.55 5.91
CA ILE A 254 -8.42 0.40 5.37
C ILE A 254 -8.76 1.83 5.83
N ASP A 255 -7.80 2.74 5.72
CA ASP A 255 -7.96 4.14 6.11
C ASP A 255 -9.23 4.76 5.51
N GLY A 256 -10.03 5.41 6.36
CA GLY A 256 -11.33 6.00 6.00
C GLY A 256 -12.53 5.06 6.14
N PHE A 257 -12.30 3.78 6.47
CA PHE A 257 -13.36 2.80 6.74
C PHE A 257 -13.29 2.27 8.18
N VAL A 258 -14.44 1.87 8.70
CA VAL A 258 -14.60 1.30 10.04
C VAL A 258 -15.56 0.11 9.98
N TRP A 259 -15.48 -0.81 10.94
CA TRP A 259 -16.51 -1.85 11.05
C TRP A 259 -17.87 -1.19 11.28
N ARG A 260 -18.87 -1.64 10.53
CA ARG A 260 -20.24 -1.17 10.70
C ARG A 260 -20.76 -1.47 12.10
N ASP A 261 -20.33 -2.59 12.69
CA ASP A 261 -20.55 -2.89 14.11
C ASP A 261 -22.04 -2.82 14.48
N ALA A 262 -22.90 -3.24 13.55
CA ALA A 262 -24.35 -3.21 13.73
C ALA A 262 -24.86 -4.37 14.60
N GLY A 263 -24.00 -5.33 14.90
CA GLY A 263 -24.21 -6.41 15.84
C GLY A 263 -22.86 -7.05 16.19
N ALA A 264 -22.84 -7.97 17.16
CA ALA A 264 -21.60 -8.54 17.70
C ALA A 264 -20.67 -9.16 16.64
N ASN A 265 -21.23 -9.67 15.54
CA ASN A 265 -20.52 -10.34 14.46
C ASN A 265 -20.43 -9.51 13.17
N ASP A 266 -20.86 -8.25 13.19
CA ASP A 266 -20.89 -7.42 11.99
C ASP A 266 -19.55 -6.73 11.74
N ARG A 267 -18.71 -7.40 10.95
CA ARG A 267 -17.35 -6.94 10.60
C ARG A 267 -17.23 -6.36 9.19
N VAL A 268 -18.33 -5.94 8.57
CA VAL A 268 -18.30 -5.30 7.25
C VAL A 268 -17.68 -3.91 7.35
N CYS A 269 -16.69 -3.61 6.50
CA CYS A 269 -16.05 -2.29 6.45
C CYS A 269 -16.92 -1.28 5.67
N VAL A 270 -17.35 -0.23 6.37
CA VAL A 270 -18.22 0.84 5.86
C VAL A 270 -17.66 2.21 6.22
N THR A 271 -18.27 3.28 5.71
CA THR A 271 -17.88 4.63 6.09
C THR A 271 -18.29 4.94 7.54
N PRO A 272 -17.63 5.90 8.22
CA PRO A 272 -18.02 6.32 9.57
C PRO A 272 -19.50 6.76 9.68
N GLU A 273 -20.03 7.38 8.64
CA GLU A 273 -21.44 7.80 8.57
C GLU A 273 -22.39 6.61 8.57
N SER A 274 -22.08 5.56 7.80
CA SER A 274 -22.89 4.34 7.79
C SER A 274 -22.85 3.60 9.11
N ARG A 275 -21.68 3.56 9.78
CA ARG A 275 -21.58 3.03 11.15
C ARG A 275 -22.50 3.80 12.11
N TYR A 276 -22.55 5.12 12.01
CA TYR A 276 -23.45 5.95 12.81
C TYR A 276 -24.93 5.66 12.51
N LEU A 277 -25.30 5.50 11.23
CA LEU A 277 -26.65 5.13 10.82
C LEU A 277 -27.06 3.75 11.36
N ALA A 278 -26.18 2.76 11.27
CA ALA A 278 -26.43 1.43 11.81
C ALA A 278 -26.72 1.47 13.33
N ALA A 279 -25.99 2.29 14.09
CA ALA A 279 -26.25 2.50 15.50
C ALA A 279 -27.57 3.25 15.78
N LEU A 280 -27.98 4.19 14.92
CA LEU A 280 -29.29 4.84 15.01
C LEU A 280 -30.43 3.84 14.75
N GLU A 281 -30.28 2.99 13.74
CA GLU A 281 -31.26 1.96 13.39
C GLU A 281 -31.44 0.96 14.52
N ASN A 282 -30.34 0.51 15.14
CA ASN A 282 -30.38 -0.39 16.30
C ASN A 282 -31.16 0.25 17.47
N ARG A 283 -30.96 1.56 17.72
CA ARG A 283 -31.72 2.30 18.73
C ARG A 283 -33.21 2.42 18.40
N GLN A 284 -33.58 2.41 17.12
CA GLN A 284 -34.96 2.52 16.65
C GLN A 284 -35.62 1.16 16.34
N ALA A 285 -34.89 0.05 16.49
CA ALA A 285 -35.32 -1.28 16.05
C ALA A 285 -36.69 -1.67 16.63
N GLY A 286 -36.93 -1.37 17.91
CA GLY A 286 -38.21 -1.65 18.57
C GLY A 286 -39.39 -0.85 18.02
N ALA A 287 -39.18 0.40 17.59
CA ALA A 287 -40.25 1.28 17.12
C ALA A 287 -40.74 0.93 15.70
N ARG A 288 -39.95 0.19 14.93
CA ARG A 288 -40.24 -0.19 13.54
C ARG A 288 -40.67 -1.64 13.38
N ARG A 289 -40.72 -2.39 14.48
CA ARG A 289 -41.15 -3.78 14.56
C ARG A 289 -42.59 -3.83 15.03
N ASN A 290 -43.38 -4.76 14.49
CA ASN A 290 -44.74 -4.98 14.96
C ASN A 290 -44.69 -5.52 16.41
N PRO A 291 -45.35 -4.85 17.38
CA PRO A 291 -45.29 -5.27 18.78
C PRO A 291 -45.89 -6.66 19.03
N ASN A 292 -46.76 -7.15 18.14
CA ASN A 292 -47.37 -8.48 18.24
C ASN A 292 -46.68 -9.53 17.35
N GLY A 293 -45.56 -9.18 16.71
CA GLY A 293 -44.95 -10.01 15.66
C GLY A 293 -45.82 -10.09 14.41
N GLY A 294 -45.59 -11.11 13.58
CA GLY A 294 -46.35 -11.32 12.35
C GLY A 294 -45.91 -12.55 11.56
N PRO A 295 -46.22 -12.62 10.24
CA PRO A 295 -45.96 -13.78 9.39
C PRO A 295 -44.49 -14.24 9.34
N TYR A 296 -43.55 -13.37 9.68
CA TYR A 296 -42.11 -13.64 9.68
C TYR A 296 -41.53 -13.79 11.11
N GLY A 297 -42.40 -14.05 12.09
CA GLY A 297 -42.02 -14.22 13.49
C GLY A 297 -42.00 -12.91 14.30
N PRO A 298 -41.35 -12.90 15.47
CA PRO A 298 -41.39 -11.77 16.41
C PRO A 298 -40.76 -10.51 15.83
N ASP A 299 -39.81 -10.64 14.91
CA ASP A 299 -39.12 -9.51 14.29
C ASP A 299 -39.83 -8.93 13.06
N THR A 300 -41.09 -9.32 12.81
CA THR A 300 -41.85 -8.80 11.67
C THR A 300 -41.90 -7.27 11.70
N CYS A 301 -41.42 -6.64 10.62
CA CYS A 301 -41.42 -5.19 10.50
C CYS A 301 -42.83 -4.62 10.28
N LEU A 302 -43.04 -3.38 10.71
CA LEU A 302 -44.21 -2.60 10.35
C LEU A 302 -44.24 -2.32 8.83
N MET A 303 -45.44 -2.09 8.29
CA MET A 303 -45.63 -1.72 6.88
C MET A 303 -44.72 -0.53 6.49
N GLY A 304 -44.02 -0.65 5.36
CA GLY A 304 -43.05 0.34 4.88
C GLY A 304 -41.60 0.11 5.35
N TYR A 305 -41.37 -0.87 6.24
CA TYR A 305 -40.05 -1.28 6.68
C TYR A 305 -39.75 -2.73 6.29
N VAL A 306 -38.47 -3.04 6.18
CA VAL A 306 -37.92 -4.35 5.83
C VAL A 306 -36.72 -4.66 6.72
N TRP A 307 -36.37 -5.93 6.88
CA TRP A 307 -35.14 -6.31 7.57
C TRP A 307 -33.92 -5.74 6.84
N ARG A 308 -32.99 -5.21 7.62
CA ARG A 308 -31.77 -4.60 7.11
C ARG A 308 -30.87 -5.60 6.40
N ASP A 309 -30.85 -6.85 6.88
CA ASP A 309 -30.03 -7.93 6.32
C ASP A 309 -28.54 -7.56 6.20
N GLY A 310 -28.01 -6.81 7.17
CA GLY A 310 -26.61 -6.39 7.18
C GLY A 310 -25.65 -7.54 7.41
N PHE A 311 -26.04 -8.50 8.22
CA PHE A 311 -25.26 -9.71 8.51
C PHE A 311 -26.22 -10.85 8.83
N ALA A 312 -25.69 -12.05 9.05
CA ALA A 312 -26.52 -13.20 9.39
C ALA A 312 -27.39 -12.91 10.63
N ASN A 313 -28.72 -13.10 10.48
CA ASN A 313 -29.75 -12.84 11.49
C ASN A 313 -29.97 -11.35 11.86
N ASP A 314 -29.60 -10.42 10.99
CA ASP A 314 -29.84 -8.98 11.20
C ASP A 314 -31.28 -8.57 10.83
N HIS A 315 -32.20 -8.71 11.78
CA HIS A 315 -33.62 -8.37 11.60
C HIS A 315 -33.98 -6.93 12.03
N VAL A 316 -33.01 -6.01 12.08
CA VAL A 316 -33.31 -4.61 12.38
C VAL A 316 -34.16 -4.01 11.26
N CYS A 317 -35.32 -3.47 11.61
CA CYS A 317 -36.25 -2.90 10.63
C CYS A 317 -35.78 -1.51 10.13
N VAL A 318 -35.57 -1.40 8.82
CA VAL A 318 -35.10 -0.19 8.12
C VAL A 318 -35.94 0.10 6.88
N SER A 319 -35.76 1.27 6.26
CA SER A 319 -36.43 1.57 4.99
C SER A 319 -35.91 0.68 3.86
N GLY A 320 -36.71 0.49 2.80
CA GLY A 320 -36.29 -0.26 1.61
C GLY A 320 -35.02 0.32 0.96
N GLU A 321 -34.91 1.65 0.90
CA GLU A 321 -33.70 2.33 0.40
C GLU A 321 -32.47 2.00 1.25
N ARG A 322 -32.61 2.04 2.58
CA ARG A 322 -31.50 1.72 3.47
C ARG A 322 -31.04 0.28 3.34
N ARG A 323 -31.96 -0.67 3.15
CA ARG A 323 -31.63 -2.07 2.85
C ARG A 323 -30.77 -2.20 1.58
N THR A 324 -31.07 -1.42 0.54
CA THR A 324 -30.26 -1.39 -0.69
C THR A 324 -28.85 -0.87 -0.42
N VAL A 325 -28.69 0.19 0.37
CA VAL A 325 -27.36 0.71 0.76
C VAL A 325 -26.58 -0.33 1.56
N VAL A 326 -27.23 -1.02 2.51
CA VAL A 326 -26.60 -2.10 3.29
C VAL A 326 -26.11 -3.24 2.41
N ALA A 327 -26.90 -3.64 1.41
CA ALA A 327 -26.50 -4.68 0.47
C ALA A 327 -25.26 -4.26 -0.35
N GLN A 328 -25.19 -3.00 -0.80
CA GLN A 328 -24.02 -2.46 -1.49
C GLN A 328 -22.79 -2.41 -0.59
N GLU A 329 -22.97 -2.06 0.69
CA GLU A 329 -21.90 -2.06 1.68
C GLU A 329 -21.34 -3.45 1.94
N ASN A 330 -22.21 -4.45 2.06
CA ASN A 330 -21.80 -5.85 2.20
C ASN A 330 -21.00 -6.32 0.97
N ALA A 331 -21.44 -5.94 -0.24
CA ALA A 331 -20.73 -6.26 -1.48
C ALA A 331 -19.36 -5.57 -1.57
N ALA A 332 -19.26 -4.33 -1.09
CA ALA A 332 -18.01 -3.56 -1.09
C ALA A 332 -17.10 -3.84 0.11
N GLY A 333 -17.58 -4.50 1.16
CA GLY A 333 -16.84 -4.79 2.38
C GLY A 333 -15.46 -5.40 2.15
N PRO A 334 -15.31 -6.45 1.32
CA PRO A 334 -14.01 -7.07 1.06
C PRO A 334 -12.98 -6.11 0.46
N SER A 335 -13.36 -5.21 -0.45
CA SER A 335 -12.43 -4.25 -1.07
C SER A 335 -12.06 -3.08 -0.15
N ARG A 336 -12.70 -2.97 1.02
CA ARG A 336 -12.46 -1.95 2.05
C ARG A 336 -11.68 -2.51 3.25
N SER A 337 -11.19 -3.74 3.13
CA SER A 337 -10.43 -4.44 4.17
C SER A 337 -9.04 -4.82 3.67
N ARG A 338 -8.10 -4.98 4.61
CA ARG A 338 -6.78 -5.55 4.39
C ARG A 338 -6.53 -6.70 5.35
N ALA A 339 -5.70 -7.66 4.96
CA ALA A 339 -5.30 -8.76 5.81
C ALA A 339 -4.59 -8.25 7.09
N CYS A 340 -4.81 -8.97 8.19
CA CYS A 340 -4.12 -8.72 9.45
C CYS A 340 -2.64 -9.03 9.32
N ARG A 341 -1.81 -8.26 10.03
CA ARG A 341 -0.42 -8.68 10.23
C ARG A 341 -0.38 -9.86 11.22
N PRO A 342 0.15 -11.03 10.82
CA PRO A 342 0.23 -12.19 11.71
C PRO A 342 1.26 -11.98 12.82
N SER A 343 1.18 -12.81 13.86
CA SER A 343 2.28 -12.94 14.83
C SER A 343 3.52 -13.48 14.13
N MET A 344 4.70 -12.98 14.49
CA MET A 344 5.96 -13.43 13.92
C MET A 344 7.07 -13.45 14.96
N ILE A 345 7.88 -14.51 14.92
CA ILE A 345 9.06 -14.66 15.77
C ILE A 345 10.26 -14.09 15.02
N VAL A 346 10.94 -13.10 15.62
CA VAL A 346 12.14 -12.50 15.04
C VAL A 346 13.29 -12.48 16.03
N PRO A 347 14.55 -12.48 15.55
CA PRO A 347 15.70 -12.23 16.41
C PRO A 347 15.60 -10.84 17.05
N LYS A 348 15.87 -10.74 18.35
CA LYS A 348 15.87 -9.46 19.09
C LYS A 348 16.76 -8.39 18.45
N SER A 349 17.83 -8.82 17.79
CA SER A 349 18.75 -7.97 17.01
C SER A 349 18.07 -7.19 15.87
N LYS A 350 16.97 -7.71 15.31
CA LYS A 350 16.22 -7.10 14.20
C LYS A 350 15.18 -6.06 14.63
N LEU A 351 14.82 -5.99 15.92
CA LEU A 351 13.84 -5.04 16.44
C LEU A 351 14.38 -3.60 16.54
N ASN A 352 15.70 -3.42 16.67
CA ASN A 352 16.34 -2.12 16.93
C ASN A 352 16.99 -1.49 15.69
N SER A 353 16.89 -2.09 14.52
CA SER A 353 17.40 -1.50 13.28
C SER A 353 16.38 -0.50 12.72
N PRO A 354 16.74 0.80 12.56
CA PRO A 354 15.86 1.74 11.87
C PRO A 354 15.67 1.25 10.43
N ALA A 355 14.43 1.19 9.97
CA ALA A 355 14.08 0.84 8.60
C ALA A 355 14.85 1.76 7.63
N GLY A 356 15.73 1.17 6.83
CA GLY A 356 16.54 1.86 5.82
C GLY A 356 15.74 2.20 4.57
#